data_AF-A0A8S4RRT2-F1
#
_entry.id   AF-A0A8S4RRT2-F1
#
_cell.length_a   1.000
_cell.length_b   1.000
_cell.length_c   1.000
_cell.angle_alpha   90.00
_cell.angle_beta   90.00
_cell.angle_gamma   90.00
#
_symmetry.space_group_name_H-M   'P 1'
#
loop_
_entity.id
_entity.type
_entity.pdbx_description
1 polymer ?
#
loop_
_entity_poly.entity_id
_entity_poly.type
_entity_poly.pdbx_seq_one_letter_code
_entity_poly.pdbx_strand_id
1 'polypeptide(L)'
;MGRAHSSEKGWTLGLKVLEWRPRTVGLTTGAVIEIPWAYLEARRGLTGGDEALLPYTPELPLPSEASLNYNRTVERVRGVLTAPAGLESTSLVLVTGLDLFYTRVAPSKTFDLLKDDFDYYLITIVLGALIVATYSTKYFASRKMLKLAWK
;
A
#
# COMPACT_ATOMS: atom_id res chain seq x y z
N MET A 1 35.56 -35.91 -24.49
CA MET A 1 35.16 -34.51 -24.72
C MET A 1 33.92 -34.23 -23.88
N GLY A 2 34.14 -33.74 -22.65
CA GLY A 2 33.13 -33.65 -21.60
C GLY A 2 32.42 -32.30 -21.58
N ARG A 3 31.10 -32.36 -21.33
CA ARG A 3 30.18 -31.26 -21.05
C ARG A 3 30.70 -30.33 -19.95
N ALA A 4 30.68 -29.02 -20.18
CA ALA A 4 30.68 -28.01 -19.12
C ALA A 4 29.26 -27.48 -18.97
N HIS A 5 28.51 -28.07 -18.06
CA HIS A 5 27.24 -27.55 -17.55
C HIS A 5 27.60 -26.68 -16.34
N SER A 6 27.71 -25.37 -16.53
CA SER A 6 27.98 -24.44 -15.43
C SER A 6 26.69 -24.18 -14.66
N SER A 7 26.69 -24.67 -13.42
CA SER A 7 25.66 -24.53 -12.41
C SER A 7 25.90 -23.23 -11.65
N GLU A 8 25.10 -22.19 -11.88
CA GLU A 8 24.97 -21.07 -10.95
C GLU A 8 23.66 -21.21 -10.16
N LYS A 9 23.79 -21.89 -9.02
CA LYS A 9 22.79 -21.94 -7.94
C LYS A 9 23.02 -20.73 -7.04
N GLY A 10 21.96 -20.02 -6.66
CA GLY A 10 22.12 -19.02 -5.61
C GLY A 10 20.98 -18.06 -5.32
N TRP A 11 19.71 -18.45 -5.48
CA TRP A 11 18.59 -17.67 -4.94
C TRP A 11 17.63 -18.56 -4.15
N THR A 12 18.12 -19.16 -3.07
CA THR A 12 17.27 -19.82 -2.08
C THR A 12 17.11 -18.90 -0.87
N LEU A 13 16.18 -17.96 -0.99
CA LEU A 13 15.43 -17.48 0.16
C LEU A 13 13.96 -17.73 -0.16
N GLY A 14 13.44 -18.82 0.41
CA GLY A 14 12.02 -19.08 0.52
C GLY A 14 11.40 -18.05 1.44
N LEU A 15 11.13 -16.87 0.91
CA LEU A 15 10.17 -15.94 1.44
C LEU A 15 9.03 -15.95 0.44
N LYS A 16 7.85 -16.35 0.94
CA LYS A 16 6.56 -16.18 0.26
C LYS A 16 6.63 -14.82 -0.46
N VAL A 17 6.65 -14.84 -1.79
CA VAL A 17 6.55 -13.62 -2.62
C VAL A 17 5.08 -13.20 -2.55
N LEU A 18 4.68 -12.80 -1.37
CA LEU A 18 3.46 -12.07 -1.13
C LEU A 18 3.99 -10.71 -0.74
N GLU A 19 3.72 -9.76 -1.63
CA GLU A 19 3.76 -8.33 -1.38
C GLU A 19 4.91 -7.50 -1.94
N TRP A 20 4.48 -6.30 -2.31
CA TRP A 20 5.00 -5.39 -3.31
C TRP A 20 6.37 -4.87 -2.91
N ARG A 21 7.43 -5.30 -3.61
CA ARG A 21 8.75 -4.67 -3.43
C ARG A 21 8.63 -3.20 -3.80
N PRO A 22 8.90 -2.24 -2.89
CA PRO A 22 9.04 -0.86 -3.27
C PRO A 22 10.28 -0.75 -4.15
N ARG A 23 10.15 -0.12 -5.31
CA ARG A 23 11.30 0.18 -6.18
C ARG A 23 11.70 1.60 -5.89
N THR A 24 12.53 1.74 -4.87
CA THR A 24 13.06 3.03 -4.43
C THR A 24 14.37 3.31 -5.16
N VAL A 25 14.53 4.54 -5.66
CA VAL A 25 15.74 5.01 -6.34
C VAL A 25 16.27 6.23 -5.59
N GLY A 26 17.58 6.26 -5.35
CA GLY A 26 18.29 7.44 -4.85
C GLY A 26 18.80 8.29 -5.99
N LEU A 27 18.46 9.58 -5.99
CA LEU A 27 18.98 10.56 -6.94
C LEU A 27 20.33 11.12 -6.47
N THR A 28 21.12 11.62 -7.41
CA THR A 28 22.40 12.30 -7.12
C THR A 28 22.23 13.60 -6.34
N THR A 29 21.04 14.20 -6.40
CA THR A 29 20.62 15.35 -5.59
C THR A 29 20.37 15.00 -4.12
N GLY A 30 20.52 13.72 -3.76
CA GLY A 30 20.25 13.21 -2.41
C GLY A 30 18.77 13.00 -2.12
N ALA A 31 17.87 13.18 -3.08
CA ALA A 31 16.46 12.84 -2.96
C ALA A 31 16.23 11.33 -3.13
N VAL A 32 15.32 10.77 -2.35
CA VAL A 32 14.95 9.35 -2.43
C VAL A 32 13.51 9.28 -2.92
N ILE A 33 13.26 8.60 -4.04
CA ILE A 33 11.95 8.57 -4.69
C ILE A 33 11.50 7.14 -4.89
N GLU A 34 10.20 6.89 -4.74
CA GLU A 34 9.58 5.63 -5.14
C GLU A 34 9.01 5.71 -6.53
N ILE A 35 9.30 4.69 -7.34
CA ILE A 35 8.75 4.56 -8.68
C ILE A 35 7.63 3.52 -8.64
N PRO A 36 6.37 3.92 -8.92
CA PRO A 36 5.26 2.99 -9.03
C PRO A 36 5.49 1.97 -10.15
N TRP A 37 5.14 0.70 -9.91
CA TRP A 37 5.32 -0.39 -10.87
C TRP A 37 4.60 -0.12 -12.20
N ALA A 38 3.45 0.56 -12.15
CA ALA A 38 2.67 0.91 -13.33
C ALA A 38 3.47 1.74 -14.36
N TYR A 39 4.54 2.44 -13.94
CA TYR A 39 5.42 3.13 -14.87
C TYR A 39 6.49 2.22 -15.50
N LEU A 40 6.92 1.17 -14.80
CA LEU A 40 8.01 0.28 -15.21
C LEU A 40 7.53 -0.98 -15.95
N GLU A 41 6.26 -0.99 -16.36
CA GLU A 41 5.68 -2.14 -17.03
C GLU A 41 6.05 -2.20 -18.51
N ALA A 42 6.70 -3.28 -18.94
CA ALA A 42 7.17 -3.47 -20.31
C ALA A 42 6.04 -3.65 -21.33
N ARG A 43 4.82 -3.97 -20.87
CA ARG A 43 3.64 -4.20 -21.74
C ARG A 43 2.94 -2.91 -22.16
N ARG A 44 3.38 -1.75 -21.66
CA ARG A 44 2.81 -0.44 -21.99
C ARG A 44 2.99 -0.13 -23.48
N GLY A 45 1.91 0.22 -24.17
CA GLY A 45 1.96 0.64 -25.57
C GLY A 45 1.97 -0.50 -26.61
N LEU A 46 1.79 -1.75 -26.22
CA LEU A 46 1.53 -2.84 -27.17
C LEU A 46 0.10 -2.71 -27.73
N THR A 47 -0.04 -2.81 -29.04
CA THR A 47 -1.34 -2.78 -29.76
C THR A 47 -2.15 -4.02 -29.35
N GLY A 48 -2.98 -3.89 -28.32
CA GLY A 48 -3.76 -4.98 -27.73
C GLY A 48 -3.60 -5.16 -26.21
N GLY A 49 -2.98 -4.21 -25.50
CA GLY A 49 -2.89 -4.24 -24.04
C GLY A 49 -4.23 -4.08 -23.33
N ASP A 50 -4.37 -4.76 -22.19
CA ASP A 50 -5.54 -4.68 -21.30
C ASP A 50 -5.89 -3.24 -20.92
N GLU A 51 -7.18 -2.95 -20.77
CA GLU A 51 -7.77 -1.60 -20.57
C GLU A 51 -7.28 -0.88 -19.29
N ALA A 52 -6.51 -1.56 -18.44
CA ALA A 52 -5.95 -1.02 -17.19
C ALA A 52 -4.48 -0.56 -17.29
N LEU A 53 -3.82 -0.71 -18.44
CA LEU A 53 -2.41 -0.32 -18.59
C LEU A 53 -2.27 1.15 -18.98
N LEU A 54 -1.42 1.88 -18.25
CA LEU A 54 -1.08 3.26 -18.59
C LEU A 54 -0.43 3.31 -19.98
N PRO A 55 -0.85 4.25 -20.86
CA PRO A 55 -0.23 4.41 -22.18
C PRO A 55 1.27 4.67 -22.03
N TYR A 56 2.08 4.23 -23.00
CA TYR A 56 3.52 4.44 -22.95
C TYR A 56 3.83 5.94 -22.98
N THR A 57 4.55 6.40 -21.97
CA THR A 57 5.03 7.78 -21.85
C THR A 57 6.54 7.71 -21.67
N PRO A 58 7.34 8.27 -22.58
CA PRO A 58 8.81 8.16 -22.53
C PRO A 58 9.43 8.99 -21.40
N GLU A 59 8.73 10.02 -20.94
CA GLU A 59 9.09 10.79 -19.77
C GLU A 59 8.57 10.12 -18.50
N LEU A 60 9.47 9.93 -17.53
CA LEU A 60 9.11 9.51 -16.19
C LEU A 60 8.97 10.76 -15.33
N PRO A 61 7.74 11.20 -15.00
CA PRO A 61 7.57 12.32 -14.09
C PRO A 61 8.12 11.92 -12.72
N LEU A 62 9.04 12.74 -12.19
CA LEU A 62 9.59 12.59 -10.83
C LEU A 62 9.07 13.75 -9.97
N PRO A 63 7.80 13.69 -9.53
CA PRO A 63 7.24 14.71 -8.67
C PRO A 63 8.00 14.77 -7.34
N SER A 64 8.25 15.99 -6.86
CA SER A 64 8.87 16.20 -5.54
C SER A 64 8.03 15.62 -4.40
N GLU A 65 6.72 15.47 -4.60
CA GLU A 65 5.78 14.87 -3.66
C GLU A 65 5.99 13.36 -3.48
N ALA A 66 6.54 12.67 -4.49
CA ALA A 66 6.91 11.25 -4.38
C ALA A 66 8.25 11.04 -3.67
N SER A 67 8.88 12.12 -3.19
CA SER A 67 10.13 12.05 -2.46
C SER A 67 9.90 11.62 -1.00
N LEU A 68 10.49 10.50 -0.62
CA LEU A 68 10.41 9.94 0.72
C LEU A 68 11.13 10.77 1.77
N ASN A 69 12.15 11.53 1.36
CA ASN A 69 13.05 12.20 2.28
C ASN A 69 12.72 13.69 2.43
N TYR A 70 11.44 14.03 2.64
CA TYR A 70 10.91 15.40 2.81
C TYR A 70 11.93 16.42 3.38
N ASN A 71 12.56 17.20 2.50
CA ASN A 71 13.60 18.21 2.80
C ASN A 71 14.82 17.71 3.64
N ARG A 72 15.12 16.42 3.60
CA ARG A 72 16.23 15.73 4.29
C ARG A 72 17.08 14.97 3.27
N THR A 73 17.89 15.70 2.51
CA THR A 73 18.76 15.11 1.48
C THR A 73 19.79 14.16 2.09
N VAL A 74 19.99 13.01 1.44
CA VAL A 74 21.03 12.04 1.82
C VAL A 74 22.15 12.15 0.81
N GLU A 75 23.27 12.74 1.23
CA GLU A 75 24.42 12.92 0.34
C GLU A 75 25.09 11.60 0.00
N ARG A 76 25.44 11.42 -1.28
CA ARG A 76 26.20 10.28 -1.81
C ARG A 76 25.61 8.92 -1.41
N VAL A 77 24.37 8.65 -1.86
CA VAL A 77 23.71 7.35 -1.68
C VAL A 77 24.56 6.22 -2.27
N ARG A 78 24.96 5.25 -1.44
CA ARG A 78 25.72 4.06 -1.83
C ARG A 78 24.86 2.83 -2.00
N GLY A 79 23.78 2.72 -1.22
CA GLY A 79 22.88 1.58 -1.28
C GLY A 79 21.56 1.83 -0.58
N VAL A 80 20.50 1.20 -1.09
CA VAL A 80 19.16 1.19 -0.50
C VAL A 80 18.85 -0.24 -0.11
N LEU A 81 18.58 -0.46 1.18
CA LEU A 81 18.12 -1.72 1.72
C LEU A 81 16.62 -1.62 1.99
N THR A 82 15.87 -2.63 1.57
CA THR A 82 14.45 -2.76 1.87
C THR A 82 14.20 -4.06 2.62
N ALA A 83 13.43 -3.98 3.70
CA ALA A 83 13.01 -5.12 4.50
C ALA A 83 11.50 -5.11 4.67
N PRO A 84 10.83 -6.27 4.73
CA PRO A 84 9.41 -6.32 5.07
C PRO A 84 9.24 -5.83 6.52
N ALA A 85 8.18 -5.04 6.77
CA ALA A 85 7.74 -4.78 8.14
C ALA A 85 6.78 -5.88 8.61
N GLY A 86 6.44 -5.88 9.89
CA GLY A 86 5.49 -6.85 10.46
C GLY A 86 4.05 -6.69 9.96
N LEU A 87 3.74 -5.55 9.33
CA LEU A 87 2.49 -5.29 8.61
C LEU A 87 2.74 -5.50 7.13
N GLU A 88 1.88 -6.30 6.50
CA GLU A 88 1.90 -6.69 5.09
C GLU A 88 2.04 -5.46 4.16
N SER A 89 1.17 -4.48 4.33
CA SER A 89 1.13 -3.22 3.57
C SER A 89 2.30 -2.26 3.78
N THR A 90 3.30 -2.63 4.58
CA THR A 90 4.42 -1.73 4.93
C THR A 90 5.78 -2.37 4.70
N SER A 91 6.72 -1.53 4.29
CA SER A 91 8.12 -1.89 4.09
C SER A 91 9.03 -0.90 4.82
N LEU A 92 10.16 -1.40 5.27
CA LEU A 92 11.21 -0.60 5.90
C LEU A 92 12.26 -0.30 4.84
N VAL A 93 12.54 0.98 4.61
CA VAL A 93 13.55 1.44 3.67
C VAL A 93 14.68 2.10 4.45
N LEU A 94 15.88 1.56 4.32
CA LEU A 94 17.12 2.11 4.87
C LEU A 94 18.01 2.54 3.72
N VAL A 95 18.32 3.83 3.66
CA VAL A 95 19.24 4.41 2.68
C VAL A 95 20.57 4.66 3.39
N THR A 96 21.64 4.15 2.78
CA THR A 96 23.01 4.27 3.27
C THR A 96 23.83 5.12 2.31
N GLY A 97 24.46 6.17 2.80
CA GLY A 97 25.28 7.09 2.00
C GLY A 97 26.44 7.67 2.80
N LEU A 98 26.65 8.98 2.70
CA LEU A 98 27.37 9.73 3.74
C LEU A 98 26.57 9.71 5.04
N ASP A 99 25.26 9.95 4.91
CA ASP A 99 24.30 9.94 5.99
C ASP A 99 23.42 8.68 5.93
N LEU A 100 22.79 8.37 7.06
CA LEU A 100 21.86 7.25 7.22
C LEU A 100 20.44 7.80 7.28
N PHE A 101 19.56 7.31 6.41
CA PHE A 101 18.15 7.69 6.41
C PHE A 101 17.28 6.45 6.46
N TYR A 102 16.31 6.47 7.37
CA TYR A 102 15.38 5.37 7.60
C TYR A 102 13.95 5.87 7.50
N THR A 103 13.13 5.17 6.74
CA THR A 103 11.71 5.48 6.61
C THR A 103 10.88 4.21 6.46
N ARG A 104 9.59 4.32 6.81
CA ARG A 104 8.59 3.28 6.56
C ARG A 104 7.77 3.71 5.36
N VAL A 105 7.58 2.81 4.41
CA VAL A 105 6.81 3.12 3.21
C VAL A 105 5.74 2.09 2.96
N ALA A 106 4.55 2.59 2.65
CA ALA A 106 3.36 1.81 2.28
C ALA A 106 2.99 2.14 0.82
N PRO A 107 3.53 1.42 -0.17
CA PRO A 107 3.38 1.76 -1.59
C PRO A 107 1.92 1.69 -2.08
N SER A 108 1.07 0.90 -1.42
CA SER A 108 -0.33 0.68 -1.77
C SER A 108 -1.33 1.45 -0.89
N LYS A 109 -0.85 2.39 -0.05
CA LYS A 109 -1.59 2.96 1.09
C LYS A 109 -1.88 1.87 2.13
N THR A 110 -1.70 2.19 3.41
CA THR A 110 -1.75 1.18 4.48
C THR A 110 -3.14 0.58 4.60
N PHE A 111 -3.35 -0.61 4.05
CA PHE A 111 -4.65 -1.29 4.05
C PHE A 111 -4.87 -2.14 5.31
N ASP A 112 -3.79 -2.52 5.99
CA ASP A 112 -3.85 -3.25 7.26
C ASP A 112 -4.08 -2.35 8.47
N LEU A 113 -3.94 -1.03 8.30
CA LEU A 113 -4.20 -0.05 9.34
C LEU A 113 -5.57 0.60 9.09
N LEU A 114 -6.33 0.72 10.17
CA LEU A 114 -7.51 1.58 10.16
C LEU A 114 -7.04 3.02 9.90
N LYS A 115 -7.79 3.74 9.05
CA LYS A 115 -7.44 5.12 8.70
C LYS A 115 -7.38 5.97 9.97
N ASP A 116 -6.36 6.81 10.10
CA ASP A 116 -6.23 7.73 11.24
C ASP A 116 -7.44 8.69 11.34
N ASP A 117 -8.02 9.07 10.19
CA ASP A 117 -9.22 9.93 10.10
C ASP A 117 -10.55 9.14 10.15
N PHE A 118 -10.56 7.92 10.68
CA PHE A 118 -11.81 7.15 10.72
C PHE A 118 -12.81 7.78 11.70
N ASP A 119 -14.01 8.08 11.23
CA ASP A 119 -15.05 8.71 12.06
C ASP A 119 -15.77 7.67 12.93
N TYR A 120 -15.16 7.40 14.09
CA TYR A 120 -15.74 6.52 15.10
C TYR A 120 -17.07 7.07 15.66
N TYR A 121 -17.26 8.40 15.66
CA TYR A 121 -18.47 9.02 16.18
C TYR A 121 -19.67 8.73 15.29
N LEU A 122 -19.50 8.81 13.96
CA LEU A 122 -20.56 8.48 13.02
C LEU A 122 -21.08 7.05 13.22
N ILE A 123 -20.18 6.06 13.27
CA ILE A 123 -20.58 4.65 13.40
C ILE A 123 -21.24 4.39 14.75
N THR A 124 -20.73 4.97 15.84
CA THR A 124 -21.32 4.80 17.16
C THR A 124 -22.71 5.43 17.26
N ILE A 125 -22.92 6.61 16.66
CA ILE A 125 -24.24 7.28 16.60
C ILE A 125 -25.22 6.45 15.78
N VAL A 126 -24.84 6.00 14.58
CA VAL A 126 -25.72 5.19 13.71
C VAL A 126 -26.10 3.89 14.40
N LEU A 127 -25.13 3.22 15.04
CA LEU A 127 -25.38 1.99 15.81
C LEU A 127 -26.38 2.25 16.95
N GLY A 128 -26.17 3.32 17.74
CA GLY A 128 -27.07 3.72 18.82
C GLY A 128 -28.48 4.04 18.32
N ALA A 129 -28.60 4.79 17.23
CA ALA A 129 -29.87 5.11 16.60
C ALA A 129 -30.60 3.86 16.13
N LEU A 130 -29.88 2.90 15.53
CA LEU A 130 -30.45 1.63 15.06
C LEU A 130 -31.02 0.82 16.24
N ILE A 131 -30.28 0.73 17.35
CA ILE A 131 -30.73 0.00 18.56
C ILE A 131 -32.02 0.61 19.10
N VAL A 132 -32.07 1.95 19.25
CA VAL A 132 -33.27 2.66 19.75
C VAL A 132 -34.45 2.47 18.79
N ALA A 133 -34.22 2.55 17.49
CA ALA A 133 -35.24 2.34 16.47
C ALA A 133 -35.81 0.92 16.51
N THR A 134 -34.96 -0.11 16.65
CA THR A 134 -35.39 -1.51 16.76
C THR A 134 -36.23 -1.74 18.03
N TYR A 135 -35.79 -1.22 19.18
CA TYR A 135 -36.54 -1.36 20.43
C TYR A 135 -37.90 -0.67 20.36
N SER A 136 -37.92 0.55 19.84
CA SER A 136 -39.16 1.32 19.67
C SER A 136 -40.12 0.58 18.72
N THR A 137 -39.63 0.11 17.58
CA THR A 137 -40.43 -0.63 16.60
C THR A 137 -40.99 -1.91 17.20
N LYS A 138 -40.20 -2.69 17.93
CA LYS A 138 -40.66 -3.91 18.62
C LYS A 138 -41.76 -3.57 19.63
N TYR A 139 -41.58 -2.54 20.44
CA TYR A 139 -42.57 -2.10 21.42
C TYR A 139 -43.89 -1.68 20.77
N PHE A 140 -43.84 -0.88 19.70
CA PHE A 140 -45.03 -0.48 18.96
C PHE A 140 -45.70 -1.66 18.23
N ALA A 141 -44.91 -2.58 17.67
CA ALA A 141 -45.42 -3.78 16.99
C ALA A 141 -46.15 -4.72 17.97
N SER A 142 -45.56 -5.02 19.14
CA SER A 142 -46.20 -5.85 20.16
C SER A 142 -47.53 -5.25 20.65
N ARG A 143 -47.59 -3.92 20.81
CA ARG A 143 -48.84 -3.23 21.18
C ARG A 143 -49.89 -3.26 20.07
N LYS A 144 -49.48 -3.12 18.81
CA LYS A 144 -50.40 -3.24 17.66
C LYS A 144 -50.96 -4.65 17.53
N MET A 145 -50.14 -5.68 17.70
CA MET A 145 -50.59 -7.09 17.67
C MET A 145 -51.59 -7.40 18.78
N LEU A 146 -51.34 -6.93 20.01
CA LEU A 146 -52.28 -7.10 21.13
C LEU A 146 -53.63 -6.44 20.86
N LYS A 147 -53.65 -5.22 20.31
CA LYS A 147 -54.91 -4.52 19.95
C LYS A 147 -55.67 -5.21 18.82
N LEU A 148 -54.98 -5.87 17.89
CA LEU A 148 -55.60 -6.64 16.81
C LEU A 148 -56.16 -7.98 17.30
N ALA A 149 -55.49 -8.65 18.23
CA ALA A 149 -55.93 -9.93 18.78
C ALA A 149 -57.14 -9.81 19.72
N TRP A 150 -57.42 -8.61 20.24
CA TRP A 150 -58.52 -8.32 21.17
C TRP A 150 -59.69 -7.61 20.49
N LYS A 151 -59.80 -7.77 19.18
CA LYS A 151 -60.95 -7.37 18.38
C LYS A 151 -61.73 -8.61 17.97
#